data_AF-A0A183TZ22-F1
#
_entry.id   AF-A0A183TZ22-F1
#
_cell.length_a   1.000
_cell.length_b   1.000
_cell.length_c   1.000
_cell.angle_alpha   90.00
_cell.angle_beta   90.00
_cell.angle_gamma   90.00
#
_symmetry.space_group_name_H-M   'P 1'
#
loop_
_entity.id
_entity.type
_entity.pdbx_description
1 polymer ?
#
loop_
_entity_poly.entity_id
_entity_poly.type
_entity_poly.pdbx_seq_one_letter_code
_entity_poly.pdbx_strand_id
1 'polypeptide(L)'
;MMKQYDFSLKCNAVWSSDAIAYRCNTCAYNPCMSLCAECFQNSNHQGHDFNRFFSQAGGACDCGNADVLRESGFCARHGPNAKRPPAPSDNIVSLAEFMIPKLFVRLFLYFRGWLFFEETSRHVDFSLDWRSRSAPPVKYSFDCLLDELVFWMIRLIFPQSIINLCLSMLSHADYRDWFACRFFSLYACVAEIMVDLAKSEGNATIYAVSSRVIHISVQVLLSFDSFFCGLRLHGHVISAHLMERGALSRL
;
A
#
# COMPACT_ATOMS: atom_id res chain seq x y z
N MET A 1 10.58 3.33 5.27
CA MET A 1 9.68 2.16 5.30
C MET A 1 10.11 1.10 4.27
N MET A 2 10.19 1.42 2.96
CA MET A 2 10.58 0.42 1.94
C MET A 2 12.03 -0.09 2.02
N LYS A 3 12.99 0.70 2.54
CA LYS A 3 14.39 0.26 2.73
C LYS A 3 14.54 -0.99 3.62
N GLN A 4 13.57 -1.28 4.48
CA GLN A 4 13.57 -2.47 5.34
C GLN A 4 13.22 -3.76 4.57
N TYR A 5 12.66 -3.63 3.37
CA TYR A 5 12.32 -4.72 2.46
C TYR A 5 13.17 -4.66 1.19
N ASP A 6 14.37 -4.06 1.28
CA ASP A 6 15.30 -4.06 0.16
C ASP A 6 15.88 -5.47 -0.03
N PHE A 7 15.48 -6.12 -1.12
CA PHE A 7 15.96 -7.45 -1.54
C PHE A 7 17.14 -7.36 -2.50
N SER A 8 17.67 -6.16 -2.75
CA SER A 8 18.77 -5.98 -3.69
C SER A 8 20.01 -6.73 -3.22
N LEU A 9 20.56 -7.56 -4.11
CA LEU A 9 21.84 -8.23 -3.85
C LEU A 9 23.02 -7.26 -3.90
N LYS A 10 22.85 -6.08 -4.50
CA LYS A 10 23.86 -5.01 -4.56
C LYS A 10 23.39 -3.78 -3.80
N CYS A 11 24.32 -3.07 -3.18
CA CYS A 11 23.98 -1.82 -2.52
C CYS A 11 23.62 -0.76 -3.56
N ASN A 12 22.48 -0.10 -3.36
CA ASN A 12 22.00 0.99 -4.23
C ASN A 12 22.45 2.38 -3.76
N ALA A 13 23.40 2.46 -2.82
CA ALA A 13 23.89 3.74 -2.32
C ALA A 13 24.73 4.43 -3.39
N VAL A 14 24.30 5.63 -3.79
CA VAL A 14 24.97 6.53 -4.72
C VAL A 14 25.15 7.88 -4.01
N TRP A 15 26.25 8.56 -4.29
CA TRP A 15 26.57 9.85 -3.67
C TRP A 15 27.18 10.83 -4.68
N SER A 16 27.08 12.11 -4.34
CA SER A 16 27.67 13.24 -5.07
C SER A 16 29.10 13.53 -4.59
N SER A 17 29.72 14.57 -5.13
CA SER A 17 31.08 14.97 -4.73
C SER A 17 31.20 15.23 -3.22
N ASP A 18 32.41 15.07 -2.71
CA ASP A 18 32.81 15.29 -1.31
C ASP A 18 32.14 14.36 -0.27
N ALA A 19 31.45 13.32 -0.74
CA ALA A 19 30.97 12.27 0.14
C ALA A 19 32.11 11.35 0.62
N ILE A 20 31.95 10.82 1.83
CA ILE A 20 32.91 9.90 2.44
C ILE A 20 32.64 8.49 1.94
N ALA A 21 33.67 7.85 1.38
CA ALA A 21 33.64 6.46 0.96
C ALA A 21 34.85 5.69 1.51
N TYR A 22 34.74 4.38 1.47
CA TYR A 22 35.75 3.45 1.98
C TYR A 22 36.26 2.57 0.84
N ARG A 23 37.55 2.27 0.85
CA ARG A 23 38.20 1.37 -0.10
C ARG A 23 38.97 0.33 0.68
N CYS A 24 38.68 -0.94 0.49
CA CYS A 24 39.44 -2.04 1.09
C CYS A 24 40.29 -2.72 0.00
N ASN A 25 41.59 -2.42 -0.04
CA ASN A 25 42.51 -2.95 -1.05
C ASN A 25 42.65 -4.47 -0.94
N THR A 26 42.47 -5.04 0.25
CA THR A 26 42.49 -6.50 0.47
C THR A 26 41.27 -7.21 -0.14
N CYS A 27 40.08 -6.60 -0.05
CA CYS A 27 38.85 -7.19 -0.58
C CYS A 27 38.66 -6.89 -2.08
N ALA A 28 39.30 -5.85 -2.59
CA ALA A 28 39.22 -5.38 -3.96
C ALA A 28 39.77 -6.37 -5.00
N TYR A 29 39.18 -6.40 -6.19
CA TYR A 29 39.84 -6.90 -7.40
C TYR A 29 40.52 -5.80 -8.22
N ASN A 30 40.00 -4.57 -8.16
CA ASN A 30 40.54 -3.42 -8.89
C ASN A 30 40.51 -2.17 -7.99
N PRO A 31 41.33 -1.15 -8.19
CA PRO A 31 41.42 0.00 -7.29
C PRO A 31 40.25 0.98 -7.38
N CYS A 32 39.31 0.80 -8.30
CA CYS A 32 38.18 1.70 -8.50
C CYS A 32 37.03 1.45 -7.53
N MET A 33 37.03 0.32 -6.83
CA MET A 33 35.95 -0.05 -5.92
C MET A 33 35.81 0.92 -4.73
N SER A 34 34.56 1.09 -4.29
CA SER A 34 34.22 1.93 -3.16
C SER A 34 33.00 1.40 -2.39
N LEU A 35 33.02 1.58 -1.08
CA LEU A 35 31.98 1.15 -0.16
C LEU A 35 31.39 2.36 0.57
N CYS A 36 30.07 2.38 0.73
CA CYS A 36 29.45 3.32 1.65
C CYS A 36 29.79 2.97 3.10
N ALA A 37 29.66 3.96 4.00
CA ALA A 37 29.96 3.77 5.42
C ALA A 37 29.21 2.58 6.04
N GLU A 38 27.92 2.44 5.72
CA GLU A 38 27.08 1.37 6.26
C GLU A 38 27.55 -0.03 5.81
N CYS A 39 27.95 -0.19 4.54
CA CYS A 39 28.42 -1.49 4.05
C CYS A 39 29.80 -1.83 4.60
N PHE A 40 30.70 -0.84 4.68
CA PHE A 40 32.03 -1.05 5.26
C PHE A 40 31.94 -1.45 6.74
N GLN A 41 31.12 -0.76 7.53
CA GLN A 41 30.97 -1.03 8.96
C GLN A 41 30.26 -2.38 9.26
N ASN A 42 29.36 -2.81 8.38
CA ASN A 42 28.62 -4.08 8.52
C ASN A 42 29.30 -5.26 7.81
N SER A 43 30.56 -5.10 7.42
CA SER A 43 31.43 -6.12 6.84
C SER A 43 32.64 -6.34 7.74
N ASN A 44 33.28 -7.51 7.66
CA ASN A 44 34.49 -7.78 8.42
C ASN A 44 35.73 -7.32 7.63
N HIS A 45 36.35 -6.25 8.11
CA HIS A 45 37.61 -5.73 7.58
C HIS A 45 38.75 -5.74 8.61
N GLN A 46 38.67 -6.60 9.64
CA GLN A 46 39.73 -6.72 10.64
C GLN A 46 41.03 -7.22 10.00
N GLY A 47 42.13 -6.48 10.22
CA GLY A 47 43.45 -6.82 9.68
C GLY A 47 43.61 -6.57 8.17
N HIS A 48 42.66 -5.90 7.51
CA HIS A 48 42.75 -5.56 6.10
C HIS A 48 43.40 -4.18 5.87
N ASP A 49 43.98 -3.99 4.69
CA ASP A 49 44.43 -2.68 4.20
C ASP A 49 43.24 -1.93 3.60
N PHE A 50 42.81 -0.86 4.26
CA PHE A 50 41.71 -0.03 3.80
C PHE A 50 41.97 1.46 4.02
N ASN A 51 41.33 2.28 3.21
CA ASN A 51 41.42 3.73 3.26
C ASN A 51 40.03 4.37 3.25
N ARG A 52 39.88 5.46 4.00
CA ARG A 52 38.73 6.36 3.94
C ARG A 52 39.09 7.55 3.08
N PHE A 53 38.26 7.89 2.10
CA PHE A 53 38.54 8.97 1.15
C PHE A 53 37.30 9.82 0.86
N PHE A 54 37.53 11.06 0.42
CA PHE A 54 36.48 11.94 -0.10
C PHE A 54 36.34 11.72 -1.61
N SER A 55 35.13 11.38 -2.04
CA SER A 55 34.82 11.10 -3.43
C SER A 55 34.68 12.40 -4.22
N GLN A 56 35.69 12.77 -5.01
CA GLN A 56 35.73 14.05 -5.74
C GLN A 56 34.67 14.14 -6.86
N ALA A 57 34.38 13.03 -7.53
CA ALA A 57 33.47 12.98 -8.69
C ALA A 57 32.12 12.32 -8.39
N GLY A 58 31.82 12.03 -7.11
CA GLY A 58 30.72 11.14 -6.74
C GLY A 58 31.05 9.67 -6.98
N GLY A 59 30.09 8.79 -6.69
CA GLY A 59 30.30 7.35 -6.79
C GLY A 59 29.11 6.52 -6.32
N ALA A 60 29.29 5.20 -6.36
CA ALA A 60 28.31 4.22 -5.94
C ALA A 60 28.97 3.11 -5.11
N CYS A 61 28.20 2.51 -4.22
CA CYS A 61 28.67 1.41 -3.38
C CYS A 61 28.76 0.11 -4.16
N ASP A 62 29.92 -0.55 -4.12
CA ASP A 62 30.18 -1.82 -4.79
C ASP A 62 29.85 -3.06 -3.94
N CYS A 63 29.26 -2.88 -2.77
CA CYS A 63 28.92 -3.99 -1.90
C CYS A 63 27.92 -4.95 -2.59
N GLY A 64 28.27 -6.23 -2.66
CA GLY A 64 27.49 -7.26 -3.35
C GLY A 64 27.83 -7.42 -4.84
N ASN A 65 28.76 -6.63 -5.38
CA ASN A 65 29.23 -6.75 -6.76
C ASN A 65 30.47 -7.67 -6.84
N ALA A 66 30.25 -8.95 -7.18
CA ALA A 66 31.31 -9.97 -7.25
C ALA A 66 32.37 -9.71 -8.32
N ASP A 67 32.08 -8.86 -9.30
CA ASP A 67 33.01 -8.52 -10.38
C ASP A 67 34.15 -7.59 -9.91
N VAL A 68 33.97 -6.88 -8.79
CA VAL A 68 34.92 -5.83 -8.34
C VAL A 68 35.34 -5.98 -6.87
N LEU A 69 34.59 -6.76 -6.09
CA LEU A 69 34.79 -6.96 -4.67
C LEU A 69 34.60 -8.43 -4.29
N ARG A 70 35.56 -9.00 -3.57
CA ARG A 70 35.51 -10.36 -3.04
C ARG A 70 34.35 -10.50 -2.05
N GLU A 71 33.78 -11.70 -1.96
CA GLU A 71 32.70 -11.99 -1.01
C GLU A 71 33.07 -11.70 0.45
N SER A 72 34.35 -11.81 0.82
CA SER A 72 34.85 -11.46 2.15
C SER A 72 34.69 -9.97 2.50
N GLY A 73 34.50 -9.11 1.49
CA GLY A 73 34.22 -7.69 1.67
C GLY A 73 32.74 -7.33 1.63
N PHE A 74 31.84 -8.30 1.44
CA PHE A 74 30.40 -8.05 1.44
C PHE A 74 29.86 -7.89 2.86
N CYS A 75 28.95 -6.93 3.04
CA CYS A 75 28.23 -6.78 4.29
C CYS A 75 27.13 -7.84 4.41
N ALA A 76 26.59 -8.02 5.61
CA ALA A 76 25.55 -9.02 5.88
C ALA A 76 24.22 -8.83 5.10
N ARG A 77 24.01 -7.70 4.41
CA ARG A 77 22.78 -7.41 3.64
C ARG A 77 22.93 -7.56 2.12
N HIS A 78 24.14 -7.65 1.59
CA HIS A 78 24.38 -7.67 0.15
C HIS A 78 25.26 -8.85 -0.24
N GLY A 79 25.09 -9.36 -1.45
CA GLY A 79 25.77 -10.55 -1.96
C GLY A 79 24.99 -11.86 -1.75
N PRO A 80 25.56 -13.00 -2.16
CA PRO A 80 24.87 -14.30 -2.17
C PRO A 80 24.41 -14.77 -0.79
N ASN A 81 25.19 -14.44 0.25
CA ASN A 81 24.96 -14.84 1.64
C ASN A 81 24.20 -13.77 2.45
N ALA A 82 23.53 -12.83 1.78
CA ALA A 82 22.77 -11.77 2.43
C ALA A 82 21.66 -12.33 3.32
N LYS A 83 21.55 -11.78 4.54
CA LYS A 83 20.40 -12.00 5.43
C LYS A 83 19.20 -11.26 4.84
N ARG A 84 18.30 -12.02 4.23
CA ARG A 84 17.10 -11.46 3.60
C ARG A 84 16.19 -10.85 4.67
N PRO A 85 15.61 -9.67 4.42
CA PRO A 85 14.59 -9.13 5.30
C PRO A 85 13.38 -10.09 5.33
N PRO A 86 12.59 -10.07 6.42
CA PRO A 86 11.33 -10.82 6.45
C PRO A 86 10.44 -10.33 5.30
N ALA A 87 9.61 -11.23 4.78
CA ALA A 87 8.61 -10.85 3.80
C ALA A 87 7.75 -9.69 4.37
N PRO A 88 7.45 -8.66 3.58
CA PRO A 88 6.50 -7.63 3.99
C PRO A 88 5.15 -8.28 4.33
N SER A 89 4.44 -7.68 5.29
CA SER A 89 3.12 -8.19 5.66
C SER A 89 2.14 -8.07 4.49
N ASP A 90 1.15 -8.96 4.43
CA ASP A 90 0.14 -9.00 3.36
C ASP A 90 -0.57 -7.65 3.17
N ASN A 91 -0.72 -6.85 4.23
CA ASN A 91 -1.31 -5.51 4.16
C ASN A 91 -0.48 -4.52 3.33
N ILE A 92 0.85 -4.67 3.30
CA ILE A 92 1.75 -3.83 2.51
C ILE A 92 1.74 -4.29 1.04
N VAL A 93 1.70 -5.59 0.82
CA VAL A 93 1.78 -6.19 -0.53
C VAL A 93 0.45 -6.13 -1.28
N SER A 94 -0.67 -6.36 -0.59
CA SER A 94 -2.02 -6.38 -1.17
C SER A 94 -2.36 -5.10 -1.94
N LEU A 95 -1.96 -3.94 -1.43
CA LEU A 95 -2.15 -2.68 -2.15
C LEU A 95 -1.44 -2.70 -3.52
N ALA A 96 -0.18 -3.11 -3.53
CA ALA A 96 0.62 -3.19 -4.75
C ALA A 96 0.14 -4.29 -5.70
N GLU A 97 -0.37 -5.41 -5.20
CA GLU A 97 -0.87 -6.50 -6.04
C GLU A 97 -2.25 -6.21 -6.64
N PHE A 98 -3.16 -5.61 -5.86
CA PHE A 98 -4.57 -5.50 -6.28
C PHE A 98 -4.93 -4.15 -6.87
N MET A 99 -4.31 -3.06 -6.42
CA MET A 99 -4.69 -1.71 -6.85
C MET A 99 -3.76 -1.15 -7.92
N ILE A 100 -2.45 -1.36 -7.79
CA ILE A 100 -1.48 -0.78 -8.74
C ILE A 100 -1.70 -1.29 -10.17
N PRO A 101 -1.87 -2.59 -10.47
CA PRO A 101 -2.12 -3.04 -11.84
C PRO A 101 -3.39 -2.44 -12.44
N LYS A 102 -4.47 -2.33 -11.65
CA LYS A 102 -5.74 -1.76 -12.10
C LYS A 102 -5.65 -0.27 -12.35
N LEU A 103 -4.96 0.46 -11.46
CA LEU A 103 -4.64 1.88 -11.64
C LEU A 103 -3.86 2.09 -12.94
N PHE A 104 -2.82 1.30 -13.18
CA PHE A 104 -2.03 1.37 -14.41
C PHE A 104 -2.88 1.09 -15.65
N VAL A 105 -3.71 0.03 -15.63
CA VAL A 105 -4.60 -0.28 -16.76
C VAL A 105 -5.60 0.85 -17.00
N ARG A 106 -6.25 1.38 -15.96
CA ARG A 106 -7.22 2.47 -16.09
C ARG A 106 -6.59 3.76 -16.60
N LEU A 107 -5.43 4.15 -16.05
CA LEU A 107 -4.68 5.31 -16.53
C LEU A 107 -4.24 5.12 -17.98
N PHE A 108 -3.76 3.92 -18.33
CA PHE A 108 -3.39 3.60 -19.71
C PHE A 108 -4.58 3.74 -20.67
N LEU A 109 -5.74 3.16 -20.32
CA LEU A 109 -6.95 3.25 -21.12
C LEU A 109 -7.46 4.69 -21.21
N TYR A 110 -7.41 5.45 -20.12
CA TYR A 110 -7.77 6.87 -20.08
C TYR A 110 -6.89 7.69 -21.02
N PHE A 111 -5.57 7.57 -20.90
CA PHE A 111 -4.62 8.30 -21.73
C PHE A 111 -4.69 7.91 -23.21
N ARG A 112 -5.16 6.70 -23.53
CA ARG A 112 -5.44 6.28 -24.91
C ARG A 112 -6.81 6.72 -25.43
N GLY A 113 -7.61 7.41 -24.63
CA GLY A 113 -8.96 7.86 -25.00
C GLY A 113 -9.99 6.72 -25.07
N TRP A 114 -9.68 5.55 -24.51
CA TRP A 114 -10.51 4.35 -24.60
C TRP A 114 -11.60 4.28 -23.52
N LEU A 115 -11.74 5.32 -22.70
CA LEU A 115 -12.84 5.46 -21.73
C LEU A 115 -14.11 6.11 -22.32
N PHE A 116 -14.16 6.33 -23.64
CA PHE A 116 -15.34 6.87 -24.35
C PHE A 116 -16.11 5.82 -25.17
N PHE A 117 -16.06 4.54 -24.80
CA PHE A 117 -16.89 3.51 -25.45
C PHE A 117 -17.84 2.84 -24.46
N GLU A 118 -19.12 3.01 -24.77
CA GLU A 118 -20.36 2.45 -24.24
C GLU A 118 -20.23 1.31 -23.24
N GLU A 119 -20.84 1.52 -22.07
CA GLU A 119 -21.85 0.68 -21.38
C GLU A 119 -21.92 -0.81 -21.74
N THR A 120 -20.77 -1.46 -21.89
CA THR A 120 -20.67 -2.92 -21.87
C THR A 120 -20.13 -3.27 -20.51
N SER A 121 -21.04 -3.76 -19.67
CA SER A 121 -20.78 -4.34 -18.36
C SER A 121 -19.48 -5.14 -18.34
N ARG A 122 -18.38 -4.49 -17.96
CA ARG A 122 -17.13 -5.15 -17.64
C ARG A 122 -17.29 -5.67 -16.23
N HIS A 123 -18.06 -6.75 -16.09
CA HIS A 123 -18.01 -7.60 -14.92
C HIS A 123 -16.59 -8.17 -14.83
N VAL A 124 -15.70 -7.45 -14.15
CA VAL A 124 -14.47 -8.02 -13.67
C VAL A 124 -14.86 -8.83 -12.43
N ASP A 125 -14.86 -10.14 -12.58
CA ASP A 125 -15.09 -11.05 -11.47
C ASP A 125 -13.94 -10.91 -10.46
N PHE A 126 -14.23 -10.30 -9.31
CA PHE A 126 -13.30 -10.20 -8.18
C PHE A 126 -13.57 -11.27 -7.12
N SER A 127 -14.22 -12.38 -7.50
CA SER A 127 -14.13 -13.65 -6.79
C SER A 127 -12.68 -14.18 -6.84
N LEU A 128 -11.79 -13.52 -6.12
CA LEU A 128 -10.51 -14.06 -5.71
C LEU A 128 -10.60 -14.22 -4.20
N ASP A 129 -11.17 -15.36 -3.79
CA ASP A 129 -11.03 -15.84 -2.43
C ASP A 129 -9.56 -16.10 -2.13
N TRP A 130 -9.14 -15.78 -0.92
CA TRP A 130 -8.05 -16.54 -0.33
C TRP A 130 -8.18 -16.79 1.17
N ARG A 131 -9.09 -16.14 1.91
CA ARG A 131 -9.52 -16.56 3.27
C ARG A 131 -10.94 -16.12 3.56
N SER A 132 -11.91 -16.88 3.05
CA SER A 132 -13.36 -16.76 3.24
C SER A 132 -13.83 -15.87 4.41
N ARG A 133 -14.22 -14.65 4.06
CA ARG A 133 -15.38 -13.98 4.67
C ARG A 133 -16.31 -13.73 3.50
N SER A 134 -17.51 -14.28 3.63
CA SER A 134 -18.56 -14.42 2.62
C SER A 134 -18.53 -13.29 1.59
N ALA A 135 -18.65 -13.65 0.30
CA ALA A 135 -18.91 -12.67 -0.74
C ALA A 135 -20.03 -11.72 -0.28
N PRO A 136 -19.89 -10.39 -0.45
CA PRO A 136 -20.98 -9.49 -0.12
C PRO A 136 -22.25 -9.97 -0.83
N PRO A 137 -23.42 -9.98 -0.17
CA PRO A 137 -24.67 -10.54 -0.71
C PRO A 137 -25.17 -9.81 -1.98
N VAL A 138 -24.49 -8.73 -2.39
CA VAL A 138 -24.88 -7.86 -3.49
C VAL A 138 -23.81 -7.94 -4.59
N LYS A 139 -24.23 -8.24 -5.82
CA LYS A 139 -23.42 -8.05 -7.03
C LYS A 139 -22.95 -6.58 -7.06
N TYR A 140 -21.68 -6.35 -6.79
CA TYR A 140 -21.12 -4.99 -6.68
C TYR A 140 -20.48 -4.59 -8.02
N SER A 141 -20.95 -3.50 -8.64
CA SER A 141 -20.33 -2.90 -9.82
C SER A 141 -19.32 -1.83 -9.42
N PHE A 142 -18.30 -1.68 -10.26
CA PHE A 142 -17.26 -0.66 -10.14
C PHE A 142 -17.39 0.31 -11.31
N ASP A 143 -18.07 1.43 -11.08
CA ASP A 143 -18.34 2.42 -12.12
C ASP A 143 -17.12 3.35 -12.29
N CYS A 144 -16.34 3.53 -11.22
CA CYS A 144 -15.14 4.35 -11.24
C CYS A 144 -14.00 3.82 -10.33
N LEU A 145 -12.90 4.58 -10.28
CA LEU A 145 -11.77 4.30 -9.39
C LEU A 145 -12.13 4.43 -7.93
N LEU A 146 -12.98 5.39 -7.59
CA LEU A 146 -13.42 5.60 -6.21
C LEU A 146 -14.15 4.38 -5.65
N ASP A 147 -15.00 3.74 -6.44
CA ASP A 147 -15.72 2.52 -6.03
C ASP A 147 -14.78 1.39 -5.65
N GLU A 148 -13.70 1.23 -6.42
CA GLU A 148 -12.66 0.24 -6.15
C GLU A 148 -11.86 0.62 -4.90
N LEU A 149 -11.48 1.89 -4.76
CA LEU A 149 -10.74 2.39 -3.59
C LEU A 149 -11.52 2.15 -2.30
N VAL A 150 -12.81 2.50 -2.27
CA VAL A 150 -13.67 2.30 -1.11
C VAL A 150 -13.89 0.82 -0.83
N PHE A 151 -14.12 0.00 -1.87
CA PHE A 151 -14.26 -1.45 -1.72
C PHE A 151 -13.00 -2.08 -1.12
N TRP A 152 -11.81 -1.80 -1.66
CA TRP A 152 -10.56 -2.36 -1.15
C TRP A 152 -10.20 -1.79 0.23
N MET A 153 -10.53 -0.53 0.52
CA MET A 153 -10.40 0.04 1.86
C MET A 153 -11.19 -0.80 2.89
N ILE A 154 -12.43 -1.15 2.59
CA ILE A 154 -13.27 -1.94 3.49
C ILE A 154 -12.82 -3.40 3.53
N ARG A 155 -12.58 -4.02 2.36
CA ARG A 155 -12.23 -5.43 2.22
C ARG A 155 -10.90 -5.81 2.86
N LEU A 156 -9.94 -4.88 2.86
CA LEU A 156 -8.62 -5.03 3.51
C LEU A 156 -8.61 -4.49 4.94
N ILE A 157 -9.78 -4.28 5.55
CA ILE A 157 -9.92 -3.88 6.95
C ILE A 157 -9.20 -2.56 7.23
N PHE A 158 -9.55 -1.55 6.43
CA PHE A 158 -9.14 -0.16 6.61
C PHE A 158 -7.61 0.02 6.67
N PRO A 159 -6.85 -0.27 5.58
CA PRO A 159 -5.41 -0.01 5.53
C PRO A 159 -5.11 1.49 5.60
N GLN A 160 -4.21 1.89 6.48
CA GLN A 160 -3.91 3.31 6.73
C GLN A 160 -3.47 4.06 5.46
N SER A 161 -2.76 3.41 4.54
CA SER A 161 -2.31 4.01 3.28
C SER A 161 -3.48 4.41 2.36
N ILE A 162 -4.49 3.54 2.22
CA ILE A 162 -5.68 3.82 1.41
C ILE A 162 -6.54 4.90 2.08
N ILE A 163 -6.68 4.84 3.40
CA ILE A 163 -7.36 5.86 4.20
C ILE A 163 -6.71 7.22 3.95
N ASN A 164 -5.40 7.33 4.14
CA ASN A 164 -4.67 8.59 3.96
C ASN A 164 -4.83 9.11 2.53
N LEU A 165 -4.70 8.25 1.53
CA LEU A 165 -4.91 8.62 0.12
C LEU A 165 -6.31 9.20 -0.09
N CYS A 166 -7.35 8.47 0.33
CA CYS A 166 -8.73 8.88 0.12
C CYS A 166 -9.08 10.16 0.89
N LEU A 167 -8.59 10.33 2.12
CA LEU A 167 -8.87 11.48 2.96
C LEU A 167 -8.07 12.73 2.53
N SER A 168 -6.90 12.55 1.90
CA SER A 168 -6.09 13.67 1.38
C SER A 168 -6.76 14.48 0.27
N MET A 169 -7.77 13.91 -0.39
CA MET A 169 -8.48 14.52 -1.51
C MET A 169 -9.81 15.18 -1.11
N LEU A 170 -10.18 15.18 0.19
CA LEU A 170 -11.46 15.73 0.67
C LEU A 170 -11.63 17.24 0.46
N SER A 171 -10.55 17.95 0.13
CA SER A 171 -10.61 19.38 -0.26
C SER A 171 -11.40 19.60 -1.55
N HIS A 172 -11.51 18.58 -2.42
CA HIS A 172 -12.32 18.65 -3.63
C HIS A 172 -13.78 18.29 -3.34
N ALA A 173 -14.69 19.24 -3.62
CA ALA A 173 -16.11 19.12 -3.27
C ALA A 173 -16.79 17.92 -3.94
N ASP A 174 -16.65 17.78 -5.26
CA ASP A 174 -17.24 16.67 -6.00
C ASP A 174 -16.73 15.32 -5.47
N TYR A 175 -15.42 15.18 -5.34
CA TYR A 175 -14.79 13.96 -4.82
C TYR A 175 -15.32 13.60 -3.43
N ARG A 176 -15.37 14.57 -2.52
CA ARG A 176 -15.86 14.37 -1.15
C ARG A 176 -17.29 13.84 -1.16
N ASP A 177 -18.17 14.43 -1.98
CA ASP A 177 -19.58 14.04 -2.03
C ASP A 177 -19.74 12.61 -2.58
N TRP A 178 -19.01 12.25 -3.64
CA TRP A 178 -18.98 10.89 -4.17
C TRP A 178 -18.39 9.88 -3.18
N PHE A 179 -17.30 10.26 -2.48
CA PHE A 179 -16.65 9.39 -1.50
C PHE A 179 -17.58 9.13 -0.31
N ALA A 180 -18.25 10.17 0.20
CA ALA A 180 -19.23 10.04 1.27
C ALA A 180 -20.39 9.13 0.87
N CYS A 181 -21.02 9.39 -0.28
CA CYS A 181 -22.10 8.56 -0.81
C CYS A 181 -21.68 7.09 -0.90
N ARG A 182 -20.48 6.83 -1.44
CA ARG A 182 -20.01 5.46 -1.63
C ARG A 182 -19.64 4.77 -0.32
N PHE A 183 -18.91 5.45 0.55
CA PHE A 183 -18.53 4.92 1.86
C PHE A 183 -19.74 4.57 2.72
N PHE A 184 -20.72 5.47 2.80
CA PHE A 184 -21.94 5.23 3.60
C PHE A 184 -22.88 4.21 2.95
N SER A 185 -22.88 4.05 1.62
CA SER A 185 -23.64 2.97 0.96
C SER A 185 -23.19 1.57 1.40
N LEU A 186 -21.94 1.43 1.85
CA LEU A 186 -21.36 0.18 2.33
C LEU A 186 -21.30 0.08 3.86
N TYR A 187 -21.86 1.04 4.59
CA TYR A 187 -21.74 1.08 6.05
C TYR A 187 -22.37 -0.13 6.75
N ALA A 188 -23.45 -0.69 6.19
CA ALA A 188 -24.04 -1.94 6.66
C ALA A 188 -23.07 -3.12 6.53
N CYS A 189 -22.38 -3.23 5.40
CA CYS A 189 -21.35 -4.25 5.18
C CYS A 189 -20.16 -4.07 6.15
N VAL A 190 -19.76 -2.82 6.44
CA VAL A 190 -18.75 -2.54 7.47
C VAL A 190 -19.19 -3.08 8.83
N ALA A 191 -20.46 -2.89 9.23
CA ALA A 191 -20.98 -3.40 10.49
C ALA A 191 -20.92 -4.94 10.56
N GLU A 192 -21.27 -5.65 9.49
CA GLU A 192 -21.15 -7.10 9.40
C GLU A 192 -19.70 -7.57 9.56
N ILE A 193 -18.76 -6.91 8.87
CA ILE A 193 -17.33 -7.20 9.00
C ILE A 193 -16.86 -7.01 10.44
N MET A 194 -17.33 -5.96 11.12
CA MET A 194 -17.00 -5.70 12.53
C MET A 194 -17.54 -6.77 13.47
N VAL A 195 -18.75 -7.28 13.22
CA VAL A 195 -19.33 -8.40 13.97
C VAL A 195 -18.50 -9.68 13.77
N ASP A 196 -18.06 -9.96 12.56
CA ASP A 196 -17.24 -11.13 12.29
C ASP A 196 -15.81 -11.00 12.85
N LEU A 197 -15.22 -9.80 12.83
CA LEU A 197 -13.97 -9.53 13.54
C LEU A 197 -14.11 -9.76 15.04
N ALA A 198 -15.25 -9.39 15.63
CA ALA A 198 -15.51 -9.60 17.06
C ALA A 198 -15.57 -11.08 17.45
N LYS A 199 -15.89 -11.98 16.51
CA LYS A 199 -15.91 -13.43 16.75
C LYS A 199 -14.54 -14.07 16.61
N SER A 200 -13.69 -13.55 15.72
CA SER A 200 -12.45 -14.23 15.31
C SER A 200 -11.16 -13.57 15.80
N GLU A 201 -11.17 -12.27 16.09
CA GLU A 201 -9.99 -11.47 16.42
C GLU A 201 -10.01 -10.98 17.88
N GLY A 202 -8.85 -10.58 18.39
CA GLY A 202 -8.73 -9.97 19.72
C GLY A 202 -9.24 -8.52 19.79
N ASN A 203 -9.58 -8.08 21.01
CA ASN A 203 -10.11 -6.74 21.30
C ASN A 203 -9.23 -5.58 20.75
N ALA A 204 -7.91 -5.76 20.73
CA ALA A 204 -6.99 -4.76 20.20
C ALA A 204 -7.20 -4.49 18.70
N THR A 205 -7.40 -5.54 17.89
CA THR A 205 -7.68 -5.43 16.46
C THR A 205 -9.02 -4.74 16.24
N ILE A 206 -10.05 -5.14 16.97
CA ILE A 206 -11.40 -4.55 16.87
C ILE A 206 -11.35 -3.05 17.17
N TYR A 207 -10.69 -2.66 18.26
CA TYR A 207 -10.56 -1.25 18.64
C TYR A 207 -9.81 -0.44 17.57
N ALA A 208 -8.71 -0.98 17.04
CA ALA A 208 -7.93 -0.32 16.00
C ALA A 208 -8.76 -0.09 14.72
N VAL A 209 -9.56 -1.08 14.31
CA VAL A 209 -10.43 -0.96 13.12
C VAL A 209 -11.58 0.00 13.38
N SER A 210 -12.28 -0.14 14.51
CA SER A 210 -13.34 0.79 14.93
C SER A 210 -12.87 2.24 14.92
N SER A 211 -11.69 2.50 15.48
CA SER A 211 -11.10 3.83 15.52
C SER A 211 -10.90 4.41 14.11
N ARG A 212 -10.45 3.60 13.14
CA ARG A 212 -10.29 4.03 11.74
C ARG A 212 -11.63 4.32 11.06
N VAL A 213 -12.64 3.48 11.26
CA VAL A 213 -13.99 3.71 10.73
C VAL A 213 -14.55 5.03 11.26
N ILE A 214 -14.47 5.25 12.57
CA ILE A 214 -14.91 6.49 13.22
C ILE A 214 -14.14 7.69 12.67
N HIS A 215 -12.82 7.58 12.53
CA HIS A 215 -11.98 8.65 11.99
C HIS A 215 -12.41 9.06 10.57
N ILE A 216 -12.64 8.09 9.67
CA ILE A 216 -13.13 8.36 8.32
C ILE A 216 -14.50 9.04 8.38
N SER A 217 -15.44 8.48 9.13
CA SER A 217 -16.80 9.02 9.25
C SER A 217 -16.78 10.47 9.75
N VAL A 218 -15.99 10.77 10.78
CA VAL A 218 -15.87 12.12 11.34
C VAL A 218 -15.25 13.07 10.32
N GLN A 219 -14.17 12.71 9.65
CA GLN A 219 -13.53 13.59 8.66
C GLN A 219 -14.46 13.88 7.48
N VAL A 220 -15.17 12.87 6.98
CA VAL A 220 -16.15 13.03 5.92
C VAL A 220 -17.28 13.96 6.37
N LEU A 221 -17.90 13.70 7.52
CA LEU A 221 -19.02 14.50 8.02
C LEU A 221 -18.64 15.95 8.34
N LEU A 222 -17.46 16.18 8.91
CA LEU A 222 -16.98 17.53 9.22
C LEU A 222 -16.56 18.33 7.97
N SER A 223 -16.24 17.64 6.87
CA SER A 223 -15.91 18.29 5.61
C SER A 223 -17.15 18.77 4.82
N PHE A 224 -18.37 18.53 5.33
CA PHE A 224 -19.61 19.08 4.79
C PHE A 224 -19.98 20.38 5.49
N ASP A 225 -20.08 21.48 4.73
CA ASP A 225 -20.46 22.79 5.30
C ASP A 225 -21.95 22.94 5.64
N SER A 226 -22.83 21.99 5.30
CA SER A 226 -24.26 22.10 5.69
C SER A 226 -24.99 20.75 5.60
N PHE A 227 -25.63 20.39 6.71
CA PHE A 227 -26.86 19.61 7.00
C PHE A 227 -27.68 18.88 5.88
N PHE A 228 -27.50 19.18 4.59
CA PHE A 228 -28.38 18.76 3.49
C PHE A 228 -28.12 17.34 2.95
N CYS A 229 -26.89 16.81 2.99
CA CYS A 229 -26.60 15.46 2.51
C CYS A 229 -26.91 14.36 3.55
N GLY A 230 -26.83 14.69 4.85
CA GLY A 230 -27.17 13.76 5.94
C GLY A 230 -28.63 13.28 5.87
N LEU A 231 -29.57 14.15 5.48
CA LEU A 231 -30.97 13.77 5.24
C LEU A 231 -31.15 12.93 3.97
N ARG A 232 -30.36 13.16 2.92
CA ARG A 232 -30.42 12.40 1.66
C ARG A 232 -29.85 10.99 1.83
N LEU A 233 -28.83 10.84 2.66
CA LEU A 233 -28.28 9.55 3.09
C LEU A 233 -29.23 8.82 4.06
N HIS A 234 -29.88 9.52 5.00
CA HIS A 234 -30.91 8.92 5.85
C HIS A 234 -32.10 8.36 5.04
N GLY A 235 -32.53 9.06 3.99
CA GLY A 235 -33.61 8.61 3.10
C GLY A 235 -33.30 7.31 2.36
N HIS A 236 -32.07 7.16 1.82
CA HIS A 236 -31.67 5.96 1.09
C HIS A 236 -31.31 4.78 2.01
N VAL A 237 -30.68 5.04 3.16
CA VAL A 237 -30.32 3.98 4.13
C VAL A 237 -31.58 3.41 4.80
N ILE A 238 -32.57 4.24 5.14
CA ILE A 238 -33.85 3.77 5.69
C ILE A 238 -34.68 3.04 4.61
N SER A 239 -34.68 3.52 3.36
CA SER A 239 -35.40 2.86 2.26
C SER A 239 -34.84 1.47 1.91
N ALA A 240 -33.51 1.30 1.90
CA ALA A 240 -32.88 0.00 1.69
C ALA A 240 -33.23 -1.00 2.81
N HIS A 241 -33.22 -0.54 4.07
CA HIS A 241 -33.53 -1.39 5.23
C HIS A 241 -35.03 -1.76 5.33
N LEU A 242 -35.93 -0.92 4.80
CA LEU A 242 -37.37 -1.22 4.70
C LEU A 242 -37.69 -2.15 3.52
N MET A 243 -36.96 -2.08 2.41
CA MET A 243 -37.15 -3.00 1.28
C MET A 243 -36.70 -4.44 1.62
N GLU A 244 -35.62 -4.63 2.37
CA GLU A 244 -35.19 -5.96 2.83
C GLU A 244 -36.16 -6.58 3.86
N ARG A 245 -36.78 -5.78 4.72
CA ARG A 245 -37.81 -6.26 5.67
C ARG A 245 -39.16 -6.56 5.01
N GLY A 246 -39.45 -5.96 3.86
CA GLY A 246 -40.65 -6.26 3.06
C GLY A 246 -40.61 -7.63 2.38
N ALA A 247 -39.43 -8.20 2.13
CA ALA A 247 -39.28 -9.51 1.50
C ALA A 247 -39.40 -10.68 2.49
N LEU A 248 -39.17 -10.46 3.79
CA LEU A 248 -39.27 -11.48 4.84
C LEU A 248 -40.66 -11.58 5.49
N SER A 249 -41.63 -10.79 5.04
CA SER A 249 -43.03 -10.84 5.52
C SER A 249 -43.99 -11.53 4.54
N ARG A 250 -43.46 -12.20 3.50
CA ARG A 250 -44.21 -13.10 2.60
C ARG A 250 -43.52 -14.45 2.49
N LEU A 251 -43.45 -15.16 3.61
CA LEU A 251 -43.38 -16.63 3.70
C LEU A 251 -44.33 -17.06 4.80
#